data_AF-A0A401LNX5-F1
#
_entry.id   AF-A0A401LNX5-F1
#
_cell.length_a   1.000
_cell.length_b   1.000
_cell.length_c   1.000
_cell.angle_alpha   90.00
_cell.angle_beta   90.00
_cell.angle_gamma   90.00
#
_symmetry.space_group_name_H-M   'P 1'
#
loop_
_entity.id
_entity.type
_entity.pdbx_description
1 polymer ?
#
loop_
_entity_poly.entity_id
_entity_poly.type
_entity_poly.pdbx_seq_one_letter_code
_entity_poly.pdbx_strand_id
1 'polypeptide(L)'
;MMINKKQIEVYKHYEGYIEMWTILGKKEEKEIISSKEWYLIIELLRDIANSKDKEENIRKSLEEKIKDKEVIDDLMKMAMDKKDLLLVIPDPVNLKKADDFKLVDIVTFERKYHKPETIAAAEKEIKKEKKRNDYMGAL
;
A
#
# COMPACT_ATOMS: atom_id res chain seq x y z
N MET A 1 7.05 11.25 13.19
CA MET A 1 7.44 11.70 11.82
C MET A 1 6.14 11.94 11.06
N MET A 2 6.04 13.07 10.36
CA MET A 2 4.80 13.54 9.71
C MET A 2 4.77 13.02 8.26
N ILE A 3 3.64 12.45 7.84
CA ILE A 3 3.45 12.02 6.45
C ILE A 3 3.40 13.24 5.54
N ASN A 4 4.09 13.19 4.40
CA ASN A 4 4.15 14.30 3.45
C ASN A 4 3.75 13.90 2.02
N LYS A 5 3.62 14.91 1.16
CA LYS A 5 3.18 14.74 -0.23
C LYS A 5 4.03 13.77 -1.05
N LYS A 6 5.36 13.84 -0.94
CA LYS A 6 6.25 12.93 -1.70
C LYS A 6 6.03 11.46 -1.30
N GLN A 7 5.79 11.22 -0.01
CA GLN A 7 5.50 9.88 0.49
C GLN A 7 4.17 9.36 -0.07
N ILE A 8 3.13 10.21 -0.12
CA ILE A 8 1.85 9.86 -0.74
C ILE A 8 1.99 9.62 -2.25
N GLU A 9 2.80 10.41 -2.96
CA GLU A 9 3.06 10.22 -4.38
C GLU A 9 3.71 8.86 -4.66
N VAL A 10 4.74 8.49 -3.89
CA VAL A 10 5.37 7.15 -3.99
C VAL A 10 4.36 6.05 -3.62
N TYR A 11 3.58 6.23 -2.56
CA TYR A 11 2.55 5.27 -2.15
C TYR A 11 1.53 5.02 -3.26
N LYS A 12 1.04 6.10 -3.89
CA LYS A 12 0.10 6.06 -5.03
C LYS A 12 0.73 5.44 -6.28
N HIS A 13 2.01 5.72 -6.54
CA HIS A 13 2.72 5.17 -7.70
C HIS A 13 2.67 3.64 -7.70
N TYR A 14 2.80 3.01 -6.53
CA TYR A 14 2.68 1.55 -6.36
C TYR A 14 1.30 1.11 -5.84
N GLU A 15 0.28 1.95 -5.98
CA GLU A 15 -1.12 1.67 -5.65
C GLU A 15 -1.39 1.21 -4.19
N GLY A 16 -0.44 1.48 -3.28
CA GLY A 16 -0.47 1.07 -1.88
C GLY A 16 0.16 -0.28 -1.55
N TYR A 17 0.74 -0.99 -2.55
CA TYR A 17 1.38 -2.29 -2.38
C TYR A 17 2.85 -2.16 -2.00
N ILE A 18 3.13 -2.48 -0.74
CA ILE A 18 4.49 -2.42 -0.21
C ILE A 18 5.43 -3.40 -0.94
N GLU A 19 4.91 -4.52 -1.43
CA GLU A 19 5.70 -5.53 -2.14
C GLU A 19 6.13 -5.05 -3.52
N MET A 20 5.22 -4.40 -4.26
CA MET A 20 5.55 -3.77 -5.54
C MET A 20 6.60 -2.69 -5.34
N TRP A 21 6.45 -1.84 -4.32
CA TRP A 21 7.48 -0.86 -3.98
C TRP A 21 8.80 -1.51 -3.51
N THR A 22 8.75 -2.60 -2.76
CA THR A 22 9.96 -3.31 -2.30
C THR A 22 10.75 -3.89 -3.47
N ILE A 23 10.05 -4.45 -4.47
CA ILE A 23 10.66 -5.11 -5.62
C ILE A 23 11.04 -4.12 -6.72
N LEU A 24 10.13 -3.23 -7.10
CA LEU A 24 10.25 -2.33 -8.26
C LEU A 24 10.69 -0.92 -7.89
N GLY A 25 10.59 -0.54 -6.61
CA GLY A 25 10.94 0.79 -6.10
C GLY A 25 12.34 1.21 -6.48
N LYS A 26 12.44 2.41 -7.07
CA LYS A 26 13.74 3.04 -7.37
C LYS A 26 14.44 3.41 -6.08
N LYS A 27 15.77 3.57 -6.13
CA LYS A 27 16.59 3.89 -4.96
C LYS A 27 16.13 5.20 -4.30
N GLU A 28 15.86 6.22 -5.11
CA GLU A 28 15.43 7.54 -4.66
C GLU A 28 14.06 7.49 -3.98
N GLU A 29 13.14 6.65 -4.49
CA GLU A 29 11.82 6.44 -3.90
C GLU A 29 11.91 5.71 -2.55
N LYS A 30 12.87 4.80 -2.40
CA LYS A 30 13.15 4.09 -1.15
C LYS A 30 13.81 4.96 -0.08
N GLU A 31 14.41 6.08 -0.48
CA GLU A 31 14.90 7.12 0.44
C GLU A 31 13.78 8.08 0.87
N ILE A 32 12.69 8.18 0.11
CA ILE A 32 11.54 9.06 0.41
C ILE A 32 10.60 8.43 1.45
N ILE A 33 10.35 7.13 1.36
CA ILE A 33 9.42 6.41 2.24
C ILE A 33 10.05 5.11 2.71
N SER A 34 9.99 4.85 4.01
CA SER A 34 10.37 3.57 4.61
C SER A 34 9.18 2.62 4.70
N SER A 35 9.45 1.32 4.90
CA SER A 35 8.39 0.33 5.15
C SER A 35 7.53 0.69 6.36
N LYS A 36 8.13 1.25 7.41
CA LYS A 36 7.40 1.71 8.60
C LYS A 36 6.43 2.85 8.28
N GLU A 37 6.85 3.81 7.46
CA GLU A 37 5.98 4.91 7.03
C GLU A 37 4.90 4.43 6.07
N TRP A 38 5.20 3.44 5.22
CA TRP A 38 4.20 2.78 4.38
C TRP A 38 3.07 2.18 5.21
N TYR A 39 3.41 1.44 6.27
CA TYR A 39 2.41 0.85 7.17
C TYR A 39 1.64 1.91 7.93
N LEU A 40 2.28 3.01 8.32
CA LEU A 40 1.58 4.15 8.94
C LEU A 40 0.51 4.75 8.02
N ILE A 41 0.79 4.86 6.70
CA ILE A 41 -0.22 5.29 5.72
C ILE A 41 -1.40 4.30 5.71
N ILE A 42 -1.12 2.99 5.67
CA ILE A 42 -2.17 1.96 5.66
C ILE A 42 -3.04 2.05 6.93
N GLU A 43 -2.43 2.19 8.11
CA GLU A 43 -3.14 2.36 9.38
C GLU A 43 -4.06 3.58 9.35
N LEU A 44 -3.56 4.73 8.89
CA LEU A 44 -4.39 5.94 8.77
C LEU A 44 -5.56 5.74 7.79
N LEU A 45 -5.31 5.14 6.62
CA LEU A 45 -6.36 4.87 5.65
C LEU A 45 -7.45 3.97 6.24
N ARG A 46 -7.06 2.96 7.04
CA ARG A 46 -8.02 2.11 7.75
C ARG A 46 -8.79 2.85 8.82
N ASP A 47 -8.11 3.64 9.64
CA ASP A 47 -8.76 4.43 10.69
C ASP A 47 -9.83 5.36 10.07
N ILE A 48 -9.50 6.02 8.95
CA ILE A 48 -10.45 6.84 8.19
C ILE A 48 -11.61 5.99 7.66
N ALA A 49 -11.32 4.90 6.95
CA ALA A 49 -12.33 4.05 6.32
C ALA A 49 -13.30 3.40 7.32
N ASN A 50 -12.80 3.04 8.50
CA ASN A 50 -13.51 2.36 9.59
C ASN A 50 -14.13 3.31 10.61
N SER A 51 -13.82 4.61 10.53
CA SER A 51 -14.35 5.57 11.48
C SER A 51 -15.87 5.66 11.39
N LYS A 52 -16.50 5.74 12.57
CA LYS A 52 -17.93 6.03 12.72
C LYS A 52 -18.20 7.53 12.89
N ASP A 53 -17.15 8.33 12.96
CA ASP A 53 -17.27 9.77 13.11
C ASP A 53 -17.70 10.43 11.80
N LYS A 54 -18.20 11.67 11.91
CA LYS A 54 -18.44 12.51 10.74
C LYS A 54 -17.12 12.84 10.06
N GLU A 55 -17.14 12.93 8.74
CA GLU A 55 -15.99 13.27 7.89
C GLU A 55 -15.22 14.51 8.39
N GLU A 56 -15.96 15.54 8.82
CA GLU A 56 -15.40 16.78 9.37
C GLU A 56 -14.53 16.54 10.62
N ASN A 57 -14.91 15.60 11.49
CA ASN A 57 -14.16 15.28 12.70
C ASN A 57 -12.88 14.51 12.37
N ILE A 58 -12.95 13.58 11.41
CA ILE A 58 -11.79 12.85 10.90
C ILE A 58 -10.79 13.85 10.32
N ARG A 59 -11.26 14.77 9.48
CA ARG A 59 -10.44 15.83 8.88
C ARG A 59 -9.74 16.67 9.96
N LYS A 60 -10.46 17.15 10.98
CA LYS A 60 -9.86 17.92 12.08
C LYS A 60 -8.74 17.14 12.79
N SER A 61 -8.95 15.85 13.07
CA SER A 61 -7.91 15.02 13.70
C SER A 61 -6.68 14.83 12.80
N LEU A 62 -6.86 14.76 11.48
CA LEU A 62 -5.75 14.72 10.53
C LEU A 62 -5.03 16.06 10.45
N GLU A 63 -5.76 17.19 10.49
CA GLU A 63 -5.18 18.55 10.47
C GLU A 63 -4.30 18.85 11.69
N GLU A 64 -4.55 18.20 12.83
CA GLU A 64 -3.67 18.26 14.01
C GLU A 64 -2.31 17.57 13.78
N LYS A 65 -2.26 16.58 12.87
CA LYS A 65 -1.11 15.67 12.67
C LYS A 65 -0.43 15.85 11.31
N ILE A 66 -1.06 16.50 10.34
CA ILE A 66 -0.59 16.67 8.97
C ILE A 66 -0.83 18.13 8.58
N LYS A 67 0.23 18.85 8.23
CA LYS A 67 0.13 20.28 7.87
C LYS A 67 -0.40 20.51 6.46
N ASP A 68 -0.12 19.57 5.58
CA ASP A 68 -0.44 19.69 4.16
C ASP A 68 -1.89 19.24 3.92
N LYS A 69 -2.75 20.18 3.53
CA LYS A 69 -4.16 19.92 3.29
C LYS A 69 -4.40 19.02 2.08
N GLU A 70 -3.54 19.09 1.06
CA GLU A 70 -3.65 18.23 -0.12
C GLU A 70 -3.39 16.77 0.25
N VAL A 71 -2.44 16.53 1.17
CA VAL A 71 -2.17 15.19 1.71
C VAL A 71 -3.39 14.65 2.46
N ILE A 72 -4.08 15.49 3.23
CA ILE A 72 -5.30 15.09 3.95
C ILE A 72 -6.41 14.71 2.98
N ASP A 73 -6.67 15.57 1.98
CA ASP A 73 -7.70 15.32 0.98
C ASP A 73 -7.41 14.02 0.19
N ASP A 74 -6.13 13.78 -0.13
CA ASP A 74 -5.68 12.54 -0.76
C ASP A 74 -5.92 11.30 0.11
N LEU A 75 -5.58 11.34 1.40
CA LEU A 75 -5.81 10.23 2.33
C LEU A 75 -7.30 9.93 2.48
N MET A 76 -8.13 10.97 2.64
CA MET A 76 -9.58 10.84 2.75
C MET A 76 -10.17 10.18 1.51
N LYS A 77 -9.79 10.65 0.32
CA LYS A 77 -10.26 10.07 -0.94
C LYS A 77 -9.85 8.61 -1.08
N MET A 78 -8.57 8.29 -0.85
CA MET A 78 -8.06 6.92 -0.96
C MET A 78 -8.76 5.96 0.01
N ALA A 79 -9.02 6.40 1.24
CA ALA A 79 -9.71 5.59 2.24
C ALA A 79 -11.16 5.25 1.81
N MET A 80 -11.84 6.19 1.16
CA MET A 80 -13.20 5.98 0.67
C MET A 80 -13.22 5.12 -0.60
N ASP A 81 -12.33 5.37 -1.56
CA ASP A 81 -12.25 4.61 -2.83
C ASP A 81 -11.88 3.13 -2.59
N LYS A 82 -11.10 2.85 -1.54
CA LYS A 82 -10.66 1.50 -1.17
C LYS A 82 -11.30 0.97 0.13
N LYS A 83 -12.43 1.54 0.56
CA LYS A 83 -13.05 1.22 1.85
C LYS A 83 -13.29 -0.28 2.05
N ASP A 84 -13.90 -0.93 1.07
CA ASP A 84 -14.22 -2.36 1.13
C ASP A 84 -12.97 -3.23 1.24
N LEU A 85 -11.87 -2.81 0.62
CA LEU A 85 -10.59 -3.49 0.70
C LEU A 85 -9.94 -3.27 2.08
N LEU A 86 -9.89 -2.02 2.55
CA LEU A 86 -9.29 -1.66 3.83
C LEU A 86 -10.01 -2.28 5.04
N LEU A 87 -11.29 -2.63 4.90
CA LEU A 87 -12.08 -3.37 5.88
C LEU A 87 -11.67 -4.85 6.01
N VAL A 88 -11.11 -5.45 4.97
CA VAL A 88 -10.81 -6.89 4.91
C VAL A 88 -9.34 -7.24 5.00
N ILE A 89 -8.42 -6.29 4.75
CA ILE A 89 -6.99 -6.57 4.91
C ILE A 89 -6.69 -6.78 6.41
N PRO A 90 -6.05 -7.89 6.82
CA PRO A 90 -5.67 -8.14 8.21
C PRO A 90 -4.63 -7.12 8.70
N ASP A 91 -4.62 -6.84 10.01
CA ASP A 91 -3.65 -5.93 10.66
C ASP A 91 -2.21 -6.18 10.18
N PRO A 92 -1.50 -5.16 9.64
CA PRO A 92 -0.13 -5.31 9.17
C PRO A 92 0.85 -5.81 10.25
N VAL A 93 0.55 -5.65 11.54
CA VAL A 93 1.35 -6.22 12.64
C VAL A 93 1.36 -7.75 12.60
N ASN A 94 0.32 -8.39 12.03
CA ASN A 94 0.23 -9.84 11.86
C ASN A 94 0.82 -10.35 10.54
N LEU A 95 1.30 -9.47 9.64
CA LEU A 95 1.87 -9.85 8.34
C LEU A 95 3.30 -10.39 8.41
N LYS A 96 3.96 -10.40 9.57
CA LYS A 96 5.30 -11.00 9.79
C LYS A 96 5.38 -12.51 9.48
N LYS A 97 4.26 -13.17 9.17
CA LYS A 97 4.20 -14.60 8.80
C LYS A 97 3.87 -14.84 7.32
N ALA A 98 3.63 -13.78 6.55
CA ALA A 98 3.16 -13.88 5.16
C ALA A 98 4.31 -13.53 4.19
N ASP A 99 5.42 -14.27 4.26
CA ASP A 99 6.58 -14.00 3.41
C ASP A 99 6.41 -14.54 1.97
N ASP A 100 5.38 -15.36 1.69
CA ASP A 100 5.20 -16.00 0.37
C ASP A 100 3.93 -15.57 -0.41
N PHE A 101 3.04 -14.74 0.16
CA PHE A 101 1.64 -14.67 -0.31
C PHE A 101 1.19 -13.42 -1.10
N LYS A 102 2.02 -12.39 -1.26
CA LYS A 102 1.49 -11.05 -1.57
C LYS A 102 1.32 -10.69 -3.04
N LEU A 103 2.21 -11.13 -3.95
CA LEU A 103 2.05 -10.84 -5.38
C LEU A 103 0.90 -11.66 -6.00
N VAL A 104 0.65 -12.86 -5.49
CA VAL A 104 -0.42 -13.74 -5.99
C VAL A 104 -1.80 -13.11 -5.73
N ASP A 105 -2.01 -12.51 -4.55
CA ASP A 105 -3.29 -11.87 -4.17
C ASP A 105 -3.63 -10.65 -5.03
N ILE A 106 -2.63 -9.86 -5.44
CA ILE A 106 -2.79 -8.74 -6.41
C ILE A 106 -3.41 -9.24 -7.72
N VAL A 107 -2.98 -10.42 -8.18
CA VAL A 107 -3.38 -10.98 -9.49
C VAL A 107 -4.71 -11.74 -9.41
N THR A 108 -5.05 -12.34 -8.26
CA THR A 108 -6.20 -13.24 -8.13
C THR A 108 -7.42 -12.60 -7.46
N PHE A 109 -7.25 -11.89 -6.34
CA PHE A 109 -8.36 -11.41 -5.52
C PHE A 109 -8.64 -9.90 -5.71
N GLU A 110 -7.59 -9.11 -5.96
CA GLU A 110 -7.68 -7.65 -5.91
C GLU A 110 -7.64 -6.98 -7.28
N ARG A 111 -7.59 -7.76 -8.38
CA ARG A 111 -7.44 -7.29 -9.77
C ARG A 111 -8.38 -6.14 -10.17
N LYS A 112 -9.59 -6.09 -9.59
CA LYS A 112 -10.59 -5.05 -9.85
C LYS A 112 -10.22 -3.66 -9.31
N TYR A 113 -9.26 -3.57 -8.39
CA TYR A 113 -8.79 -2.33 -7.76
C TYR A 113 -7.48 -1.82 -8.36
N HIS A 114 -6.94 -2.49 -9.38
CA HIS A 114 -5.60 -2.25 -9.92
C HIS A 114 -5.60 -1.82 -11.36
N LYS A 115 -4.60 -1.03 -11.72
CA LYS A 115 -4.35 -0.72 -13.11
C LYS A 115 -3.81 -1.96 -13.85
N PRO A 116 -4.14 -2.14 -15.14
CA PRO A 116 -3.64 -3.25 -15.94
C PRO A 116 -2.12 -3.39 -15.94
N GLU A 117 -1.38 -2.28 -15.95
CA GLU A 117 0.08 -2.25 -15.93
C GLU A 117 0.66 -2.80 -14.62
N THR A 118 0.02 -2.56 -13.48
CA THR A 118 0.45 -3.08 -12.18
C THR A 118 0.28 -4.59 -12.13
N ILE A 119 -0.84 -5.09 -12.63
CA ILE A 119 -1.11 -6.53 -12.74
C ILE A 119 -0.05 -7.19 -13.63
N ALA A 120 0.24 -6.61 -14.80
CA ALA A 120 1.25 -7.13 -15.72
C ALA A 120 2.67 -7.15 -15.11
N ALA A 121 3.02 -6.12 -14.33
CA ALA A 121 4.29 -6.06 -13.63
C ALA A 121 4.39 -7.14 -12.54
N ALA A 122 3.33 -7.35 -11.76
CA ALA A 122 3.26 -8.41 -10.74
C ALA A 122 3.37 -9.81 -11.38
N GLU A 123 2.62 -10.09 -12.44
CA GLU A 123 2.67 -11.37 -13.18
C GLU A 123 4.08 -11.67 -13.71
N LYS A 124 4.80 -10.65 -14.18
CA LYS A 124 6.18 -10.77 -14.68
C LYS A 124 7.16 -11.16 -13.56
N GLU A 125 7.04 -10.57 -12.37
CA GLU A 125 7.91 -10.90 -11.23
C GLU A 125 7.61 -12.28 -10.66
N ILE A 126 6.33 -12.66 -10.51
CA ILE A 126 5.94 -14.02 -10.11
C ILE A 126 6.58 -15.06 -11.05
N LYS A 127 6.55 -14.81 -12.37
CA LYS A 127 7.16 -15.71 -13.36
C LYS A 127 8.68 -15.80 -13.22
N LYS A 128 9.35 -14.70 -12.84
CA LYS A 128 10.80 -14.70 -12.59
C LYS A 128 11.16 -15.44 -11.30
N GLU A 129 10.38 -15.28 -10.23
CA GLU A 129 10.60 -16.00 -8.97
C GLU A 129 10.41 -17.50 -9.12
N LYS A 130 9.32 -17.93 -9.78
CA LYS A 130 9.10 -19.36 -10.07
C LYS A 130 10.29 -19.97 -10.80
N LYS A 131 10.79 -19.30 -11.86
CA LYS A 131 11.99 -19.75 -12.58
C LYS A 131 13.25 -19.83 -11.72
N ARG A 132 13.44 -18.91 -10.77
CA ARG A 132 14.59 -18.93 -9.84
C ARG A 132 14.49 -20.10 -8.86
N ASN A 133 13.31 -20.34 -8.30
CA ASN A 133 13.08 -21.42 -7.35
C ASN A 133 13.17 -22.80 -8.02
N ASP A 134 12.64 -22.96 -9.23
CA ASP A 134 12.78 -24.18 -10.02
C ASP A 134 14.25 -24.51 -10.32
N TYR A 135 15.09 -23.49 -10.55
CA TYR A 135 16.52 -23.66 -10.77
C TYR A 135 17.29 -24.04 -9.49
N MET A 136 16.90 -23.47 -8.34
CA MET A 136 17.54 -23.77 -7.04
C MET A 136 17.13 -25.13 -6.47
N GLY A 137 15.94 -25.65 -6.81
CA GLY A 137 15.49 -26.99 -6.43
C GLY A 137 16.05 -28.12 -7.30
N ALA A 138 16.76 -27.80 -8.39
CA ALA A 138 17.40 -28.75 -9.30
C ALA A 138 18.91 -28.93 -9.05
N LEU A 139 19.48 -28.21 -8.08
CA LEU A 139 20.87 -28.32 -7.59
C LEU A 139 20.91 -29.09 -6.27
#